data_AF-A0A7G5C4G8-F1
#
_entry.id   AF-A0A7G5C4G8-F1
#
_cell.length_a   1.000
_cell.length_b   1.000
_cell.length_c   1.000
_cell.angle_alpha   90.00
_cell.angle_beta   90.00
_cell.angle_gamma   90.00
#
_symmetry.space_group_name_H-M   'P 1'
#
loop_
_entity.id
_entity.type
_entity.pdbx_description
1 polymer ?
#
loop_
_entity_poly.entity_id
_entity_poly.type
_entity_poly.pdbx_seq_one_letter_code
_entity_poly.pdbx_strand_id
1 'polypeptide(L)'
;MQANLWSSAGSKIGFFVTGKERISMSFVEYVIRNLREWERCPVAILINKRHIVFIGLAILVLFALIPHTAAEAKEGAAAPTLYIDGKPAEYKQLKVNKRVENMISMNTATTKLNLKLKWVTKNKEWILSNAGHTIRMKLDSTTATVDSKQQKITTPAIVSNGTLYLPLRFIVVSGGGKFHNNADMPVFWVLSADQNALTSAIMRNNADEAKLLLKDWKDATIPLALDGTMPYNYAVHSVEMTELLLDKGFPVNYRDNEYANVVIRKGASTLLNQAASYGEIEVVKVLLDHGADPNLKDSDGSWNAVESAVWGRDQAGSELFALLGYDATVEDYDRIIELLQERMKQGEKQT
;
A
#
# COMPACT_ATOMS: atom_id res chain seq x y z
N MET A 1 30.05 1.52 10.33
CA MET A 1 31.39 1.60 9.70
C MET A 1 31.56 0.31 8.89
N GLN A 2 32.05 0.41 7.64
CA GLN A 2 32.20 -0.67 6.63
C GLN A 2 32.94 -1.92 7.20
N ALA A 3 32.87 -3.16 6.69
CA ALA A 3 32.88 -3.60 5.30
C ALA A 3 32.44 -5.10 5.14
N ASN A 4 32.22 -5.45 3.88
CA ASN A 4 31.79 -6.71 3.27
C ASN A 4 32.60 -7.97 3.61
N LEU A 5 31.98 -9.15 3.45
CA LEU A 5 32.47 -10.28 2.63
C LEU A 5 31.29 -11.24 2.31
N TRP A 6 31.05 -11.50 1.02
CA TRP A 6 30.10 -12.46 0.46
C TRP A 6 30.77 -13.83 0.24
N SER A 7 29.99 -14.93 0.26
CA SER A 7 29.89 -15.93 -0.85
C SER A 7 29.49 -17.35 -0.38
N SER A 8 28.27 -17.78 -0.69
CA SER A 8 27.95 -18.96 -1.53
C SER A 8 26.42 -19.06 -1.70
N ALA A 9 25.92 -18.89 -2.93
CA ALA A 9 25.48 -19.93 -3.86
C ALA A 9 24.08 -20.49 -3.54
N GLY A 10 23.08 -20.06 -4.30
CA GLY A 10 21.71 -20.56 -4.25
C GLY A 10 20.80 -19.80 -5.21
N SER A 11 20.73 -20.30 -6.44
CA SER A 11 19.92 -19.81 -7.56
C SER A 11 18.44 -19.56 -7.20
N LYS A 12 17.97 -18.32 -7.33
CA LYS A 12 16.54 -17.99 -7.49
C LYS A 12 16.35 -17.15 -8.75
N ILE A 13 15.59 -17.71 -9.69
CA ILE A 13 15.04 -17.06 -10.87
C ILE A 13 13.83 -16.26 -10.41
N GLY A 14 13.79 -14.97 -10.74
CA GLY A 14 12.61 -14.12 -10.55
C GLY A 14 12.95 -12.64 -10.58
N PHE A 15 12.81 -12.00 -11.74
CA PHE A 15 12.76 -10.54 -11.81
C PHE A 15 11.50 -10.09 -12.54
N PHE A 16 10.65 -9.41 -11.79
CA PHE A 16 9.68 -8.45 -12.30
C PHE A 16 10.42 -7.28 -12.95
N VAL A 17 10.03 -6.91 -14.16
CA VAL A 17 10.51 -5.70 -14.84
C VAL A 17 9.43 -4.63 -14.72
N THR A 18 9.63 -3.66 -13.83
CA THR A 18 8.94 -2.36 -13.90
C THR A 18 9.78 -1.40 -14.75
N GLY A 19 9.12 -0.68 -15.64
CA GLY A 19 9.74 0.07 -16.73
C GLY A 19 10.58 1.30 -16.36
N LYS A 20 11.37 1.70 -17.37
CA LYS A 20 12.29 2.85 -17.50
C LYS A 20 13.54 2.82 -16.62
N GLU A 21 14.63 2.30 -17.19
CA GLU A 21 15.77 3.12 -17.67
C GLU A 21 16.92 2.24 -18.20
N ARG A 22 17.56 2.72 -19.27
CA ARG A 22 18.93 2.43 -19.75
C ARG A 22 19.45 1.00 -19.60
N ILE A 23 19.72 0.35 -20.74
CA ILE A 23 20.72 -0.73 -20.83
C ILE A 23 22.03 -0.17 -20.24
N SER A 24 22.31 -0.47 -18.98
CA SER A 24 23.58 -0.13 -18.35
C SER A 24 24.67 -0.98 -18.99
N MET A 25 25.88 -0.44 -19.06
CA MET A 25 27.08 -1.11 -19.57
C MET A 25 27.28 -2.54 -18.99
N SER A 26 26.72 -2.79 -17.80
CA SER A 26 26.69 -4.11 -17.14
C SER A 26 25.86 -5.17 -17.85
N PHE A 27 24.82 -4.82 -18.62
CA PHE A 27 24.04 -5.80 -19.38
C PHE A 27 24.81 -6.27 -20.64
N VAL A 28 25.53 -5.36 -21.29
CA VAL A 28 26.44 -5.70 -22.40
C VAL A 28 27.61 -6.55 -21.89
N GLU A 29 28.18 -6.22 -20.74
CA GLU A 29 29.20 -7.06 -20.08
C GLU A 29 28.66 -8.43 -19.66
N TYR A 30 27.41 -8.52 -19.19
CA TYR A 30 26.76 -9.79 -18.86
C TYR A 30 26.58 -10.68 -20.09
N VAL A 31 26.14 -10.11 -21.22
CA VAL A 31 26.00 -10.83 -22.49
C VAL A 31 27.37 -11.30 -23.00
N ILE A 32 28.41 -10.45 -22.93
CA ILE A 32 29.79 -10.83 -23.32
C ILE A 32 30.38 -11.89 -22.39
N ARG A 33 30.10 -11.83 -21.08
CA ARG A 33 30.59 -12.82 -20.10
C ARG A 33 29.94 -14.19 -20.30
N ASN A 34 28.65 -14.23 -20.65
CA ASN A 34 27.93 -15.48 -20.92
C ASN A 34 28.19 -16.05 -22.33
N LEU A 35 28.70 -15.25 -23.27
CA LEU A 35 29.22 -15.74 -24.55
C LEU A 35 30.50 -16.60 -24.37
N ARG A 36 31.25 -16.45 -23.28
CA ARG A 36 32.41 -17.33 -22.96
C ARG A 36 32.00 -18.71 -22.44
N GLU A 37 30.82 -18.88 -21.87
CA GLU A 37 30.36 -20.19 -21.38
C GLU A 37 29.80 -21.09 -22.51
N TRP A 38 29.50 -20.49 -23.67
CA TRP A 38 29.09 -21.21 -24.89
C TRP A 38 30.23 -22.04 -25.53
N GLU A 39 31.51 -21.78 -25.19
CA GLU A 39 32.64 -22.59 -25.66
C GLU A 39 32.68 -24.00 -25.02
N ARG A 40 31.84 -24.28 -24.02
CA ARG A 40 31.78 -25.58 -23.32
C ARG A 40 30.59 -26.47 -23.70
N CYS A 41 29.74 -26.06 -24.65
CA CYS A 41 28.65 -26.89 -25.14
C CYS A 41 29.12 -27.82 -26.29
N PRO A 42 28.93 -29.15 -26.22
CA PRO A 42 29.32 -30.06 -27.29
C PRO A 42 28.54 -29.86 -28.61
N VAL A 43 27.43 -29.11 -28.58
CA VAL A 43 26.66 -28.73 -29.79
C VAL A 43 27.30 -27.57 -30.56
N ALA A 44 28.25 -26.83 -29.96
CA ALA A 44 28.87 -25.66 -30.58
C ALA A 44 29.96 -25.98 -31.62
N ILE A 45 30.30 -27.25 -31.84
CA ILE A 45 31.38 -27.67 -32.75
C ILE A 45 30.98 -27.57 -34.24
N LEU A 46 29.69 -27.41 -34.56
CA LEU A 46 29.19 -27.39 -35.95
C LEU A 46 28.87 -26.00 -36.51
N ILE A 47 28.98 -24.92 -35.74
CA ILE A 47 28.62 -23.56 -36.22
C ILE A 47 29.88 -22.68 -36.27
N ASN A 48 30.34 -22.38 -37.48
CA ASN A 48 31.53 -21.57 -37.75
C ASN A 48 31.43 -20.18 -37.08
N LYS A 49 32.47 -19.74 -36.37
CA LYS A 49 32.50 -18.48 -35.57
C LYS A 49 32.07 -17.23 -36.35
N ARG A 50 32.22 -17.22 -37.68
CA ARG A 50 31.69 -16.14 -38.55
C ARG A 50 30.16 -16.05 -38.53
N HIS A 51 29.43 -17.16 -38.48
CA HIS A 51 27.96 -17.15 -38.50
C HIS A 51 27.34 -16.66 -37.19
N ILE A 52 28.00 -16.90 -36.05
CA ILE A 52 27.54 -16.42 -34.73
C ILE A 52 27.59 -14.87 -34.66
N VAL A 53 28.64 -14.27 -35.22
CA VAL A 53 28.77 -12.80 -35.30
C VAL A 53 27.71 -12.21 -36.24
N PHE A 54 27.43 -12.86 -37.39
CA PHE A 54 26.39 -12.42 -38.31
C PHE A 54 24.98 -12.55 -37.74
N ILE A 55 24.69 -13.62 -36.99
CA ILE A 55 23.39 -13.80 -36.31
C ILE A 55 23.21 -12.76 -35.19
N GLY A 56 24.26 -12.49 -34.42
CA GLY A 56 24.24 -11.43 -33.39
C GLY A 56 23.99 -10.03 -33.95
N LEU A 57 24.64 -9.68 -35.07
CA LEU A 57 24.42 -8.41 -35.77
C LEU A 57 23.03 -8.33 -36.41
N ALA A 58 22.53 -9.42 -36.98
CA ALA A 58 21.18 -9.46 -37.55
C ALA A 58 20.09 -9.27 -36.50
N ILE A 59 20.24 -9.86 -35.30
CA ILE A 59 19.32 -9.68 -34.16
C ILE A 59 19.35 -8.23 -33.64
N LEU A 60 20.53 -7.60 -33.62
CA LEU A 60 20.69 -6.19 -33.21
C LEU A 60 20.03 -5.21 -34.21
N VAL A 61 20.13 -5.49 -35.50
CA VAL A 61 19.46 -4.70 -36.56
C VAL A 61 17.95 -4.93 -36.54
N LEU A 62 17.49 -6.16 -36.26
CA LEU A 62 16.07 -6.47 -36.06
C LEU A 62 15.48 -5.72 -34.85
N PHE A 63 16.24 -5.57 -33.75
CA PHE A 63 15.81 -4.76 -32.59
C PHE A 63 15.79 -3.25 -32.88
N ALA A 64 16.64 -2.76 -33.77
CA ALA A 64 16.69 -1.35 -34.18
C ALA A 64 15.58 -0.95 -35.18
N LEU A 65 14.93 -1.93 -35.82
CA LEU A 65 13.83 -1.72 -36.78
C LEU A 65 12.43 -1.87 -36.16
N ILE A 66 12.34 -2.23 -34.87
CA ILE A 66 11.07 -2.19 -34.14
C ILE A 66 10.77 -0.71 -33.85
N PRO A 67 9.71 -0.12 -34.42
CA PRO A 67 9.34 1.25 -34.09
C PRO A 67 9.15 1.34 -32.58
N HIS A 68 10.00 2.12 -31.91
CA HIS A 68 9.77 2.53 -30.55
C HIS A 68 8.58 3.48 -30.60
N THR A 69 7.37 2.93 -30.50
CA THR A 69 6.22 3.74 -30.13
C THR A 69 6.54 4.23 -28.71
N ALA A 70 7.00 5.47 -28.61
CA ALA A 70 6.89 6.21 -27.37
C ALA A 70 5.43 6.06 -26.96
N ALA A 71 5.18 5.46 -25.80
CA ALA A 71 3.83 5.26 -25.30
C ALA A 71 3.10 6.60 -25.42
N GLU A 72 2.23 6.72 -26.41
CA GLU A 72 1.34 7.84 -26.54
C GLU A 72 0.54 7.83 -25.24
N ALA A 73 0.71 8.87 -24.43
CA ALA A 73 -0.09 9.05 -23.24
C ALA A 73 -1.54 8.89 -23.68
N LYS A 74 -2.27 7.93 -23.09
CA LYS A 74 -3.69 7.69 -23.39
C LYS A 74 -4.44 9.02 -23.26
N GLU A 75 -4.62 9.72 -24.37
CA GLU A 75 -5.49 10.87 -24.48
C GLU A 75 -6.91 10.34 -24.26
N GLY A 76 -7.53 10.75 -23.16
CA GLY A 76 -8.88 10.32 -22.77
C GLY A 76 -8.98 9.46 -21.51
N ALA A 77 -7.90 9.26 -20.74
CA ALA A 77 -8.03 8.68 -19.41
C ALA A 77 -8.90 9.61 -18.53
N ALA A 78 -9.99 9.07 -17.97
CA ALA A 78 -10.89 9.81 -17.10
C ALA A 78 -10.12 10.46 -15.94
N ALA A 79 -10.49 11.69 -15.59
CA ALA A 79 -9.87 12.39 -14.48
C ALA A 79 -9.99 11.56 -13.18
N PRO A 80 -8.92 11.43 -12.38
CA PRO A 80 -8.96 10.60 -11.19
C PRO A 80 -10.05 11.03 -10.20
N THR A 81 -10.75 10.08 -9.58
CA THR A 81 -11.65 10.43 -8.46
C THR A 81 -10.83 10.60 -7.19
N LEU A 82 -11.10 11.64 -6.40
CA LEU A 82 -10.43 11.87 -5.13
C LEU A 82 -11.25 11.30 -3.96
N TYR A 83 -10.58 10.52 -3.12
CA TYR A 83 -11.07 10.06 -1.83
C TYR A 83 -10.15 10.60 -0.72
N ILE A 84 -10.76 11.14 0.33
CA ILE A 84 -10.09 11.56 1.57
C ILE A 84 -10.73 10.77 2.71
N ASP A 85 -9.92 9.98 3.43
CA ASP A 85 -10.36 9.11 4.54
C ASP A 85 -11.57 8.25 4.14
N GLY A 86 -11.44 7.55 3.00
CA GLY A 86 -12.47 6.68 2.45
C GLY A 86 -13.69 7.39 1.83
N LYS A 87 -13.79 8.73 1.91
CA LYS A 87 -14.95 9.48 1.43
C LYS A 87 -14.63 10.26 0.15
N PRO A 88 -15.53 10.28 -0.86
CA PRO A 88 -15.36 11.12 -2.03
C PRO A 88 -15.17 12.61 -1.65
N ALA A 89 -14.27 13.28 -2.36
CA ALA A 89 -13.99 14.70 -2.18
C ALA A 89 -13.77 15.42 -3.51
N GLU A 90 -14.06 16.71 -3.52
CA GLU A 90 -13.90 17.54 -4.70
C GLU A 90 -12.50 18.10 -4.83
N TYR A 91 -12.00 18.11 -6.06
CA TYR A 91 -10.81 18.81 -6.47
C TYR A 91 -11.00 19.34 -7.90
N LYS A 92 -10.11 20.21 -8.34
CA LYS A 92 -10.15 20.82 -9.66
C LYS A 92 -8.79 20.73 -10.34
N GLN A 93 -8.80 20.35 -11.60
CA GLN A 93 -7.63 20.47 -12.47
C GLN A 93 -7.54 21.90 -12.99
N LEU A 94 -6.47 22.61 -12.62
CA LEU A 94 -6.23 23.99 -13.02
C LEU A 94 -4.91 24.11 -13.77
N LYS A 95 -4.88 24.94 -14.82
CA LYS A 95 -3.66 25.22 -15.57
C LYS A 95 -2.82 26.26 -14.84
N VAL A 96 -1.69 25.85 -14.29
CA VAL A 96 -0.75 26.71 -13.55
C VAL A 96 0.62 26.56 -14.19
N ASN A 97 1.25 27.68 -14.58
CA ASN A 97 2.57 27.67 -15.21
C ASN A 97 2.69 26.69 -16.40
N LYS A 98 1.64 26.66 -17.25
CA LYS A 98 1.49 25.77 -18.41
C LYS A 98 1.33 24.27 -18.10
N ARG A 99 1.26 23.87 -16.82
CA ARG A 99 0.98 22.49 -16.39
C ARG A 99 -0.43 22.37 -15.85
N VAL A 100 -1.03 21.20 -15.97
CA VAL A 100 -2.32 20.88 -15.32
C VAL A 100 -2.02 20.35 -13.94
N GLU A 101 -2.55 21.02 -12.92
CA GLU A 101 -2.28 20.74 -11.52
C GLU A 101 -3.59 20.36 -10.81
N ASN A 102 -3.52 19.38 -9.91
CA ASN A 102 -4.67 18.96 -9.10
C ASN A 102 -4.74 19.85 -7.86
N MET A 103 -5.85 20.58 -7.72
CA MET A 103 -6.01 21.60 -6.69
C MET A 103 -7.25 21.34 -5.84
N ILE A 104 -7.17 21.58 -4.54
CA ILE A 104 -8.32 21.54 -3.64
C ILE A 104 -8.71 22.94 -3.21
N SER A 105 -10.00 23.13 -2.92
CA SER A 105 -10.47 24.38 -2.35
C SER A 105 -10.00 24.52 -0.89
N MET A 106 -9.97 25.76 -0.41
CA MET A 106 -9.78 26.02 1.03
C MET A 106 -10.81 25.25 1.88
N ASN A 107 -12.06 25.19 1.45
CA ASN A 107 -13.11 24.45 2.16
C ASN A 107 -12.80 22.95 2.25
N THR A 108 -12.33 22.33 1.18
CA THR A 108 -11.91 20.91 1.18
C THR A 108 -10.77 20.70 2.18
N ALA A 109 -9.76 21.58 2.18
CA ALA A 109 -8.64 21.50 3.11
C ALA A 109 -9.11 21.62 4.58
N THR A 110 -10.04 22.53 4.88
CA THR A 110 -10.49 22.73 6.27
C THR A 110 -11.49 21.67 6.76
N THR A 111 -12.36 21.17 5.88
CA THR A 111 -13.45 20.26 6.27
C THR A 111 -13.12 18.79 6.08
N LYS A 112 -12.31 18.42 5.07
CA LYS A 112 -11.97 17.02 4.77
C LYS A 112 -10.60 16.61 5.30
N LEU A 113 -9.62 17.52 5.28
CA LEU A 113 -8.29 17.26 5.88
C LEU A 113 -8.17 17.75 7.33
N ASN A 114 -9.26 18.27 7.90
CA ASN A 114 -9.34 18.77 9.27
C ASN A 114 -8.27 19.85 9.61
N LEU A 115 -7.91 20.69 8.63
CA LEU A 115 -6.93 21.77 8.83
C LEU A 115 -7.63 23.04 9.35
N LYS A 116 -7.18 23.56 10.49
CA LYS A 116 -7.60 24.86 11.01
C LYS A 116 -7.02 25.97 10.16
N LEU A 117 -7.86 26.94 9.79
CA LEU A 117 -7.51 28.08 8.97
C LEU A 117 -7.36 29.36 9.81
N LYS A 118 -6.28 30.11 9.56
CA LYS A 118 -6.09 31.47 10.07
C LYS A 118 -5.53 32.38 8.98
N TRP A 119 -6.14 33.55 8.81
CA TRP A 119 -5.62 34.61 7.95
C TRP A 119 -4.74 35.58 8.74
N VAL A 120 -3.61 35.99 8.16
CA VAL A 120 -2.71 36.99 8.75
C VAL A 120 -2.60 38.19 7.81
N THR A 121 -3.33 39.26 8.15
CA THR A 121 -3.45 40.48 7.35
C THR A 121 -2.11 41.17 7.10
N LYS A 122 -1.22 41.23 8.12
CA LYS A 122 0.09 41.92 8.04
C LYS A 122 0.95 41.39 6.88
N ASN A 123 0.97 40.07 6.71
CA ASN A 123 1.83 39.40 5.73
C ASN A 123 1.07 38.89 4.49
N LYS A 124 -0.26 39.07 4.47
CA LYS A 124 -1.18 38.53 3.47
C LYS A 124 -0.98 37.02 3.26
N GLU A 125 -0.93 36.27 4.36
CA GLU A 125 -0.71 34.82 4.34
C GLU A 125 -1.85 34.06 5.03
N TRP A 126 -2.15 32.88 4.49
CA TRP A 126 -2.98 31.88 5.15
C TRP A 126 -2.09 30.92 5.93
N ILE A 127 -2.55 30.56 7.12
CA ILE A 127 -1.99 29.52 7.95
C ILE A 127 -3.01 28.39 8.01
N LEU A 128 -2.62 27.22 7.53
CA LEU A 128 -3.32 25.95 7.73
C LEU A 128 -2.59 25.17 8.81
N SER A 129 -3.30 24.57 9.75
CA SER A 129 -2.66 23.86 10.86
C SER A 129 -3.51 22.73 11.43
N ASN A 130 -2.87 21.71 11.98
CA ASN A 130 -3.47 20.71 12.85
C ASN A 130 -2.60 20.54 14.10
N ALA A 131 -2.77 19.45 14.85
CA ALA A 131 -2.03 19.23 16.09
C ALA A 131 -0.51 19.12 15.88
N GLY A 132 -0.06 18.58 14.74
CA GLY A 132 1.36 18.30 14.46
C GLY A 132 2.01 19.22 13.43
N HIS A 133 1.22 19.86 12.56
CA HIS A 133 1.73 20.53 11.37
C HIS A 133 1.17 21.94 11.19
N THR A 134 2.00 22.82 10.62
CA THR A 134 1.63 24.18 10.22
C THR A 134 2.16 24.51 8.83
N ILE A 135 1.27 24.96 7.95
CA ILE A 135 1.57 25.36 6.58
C ILE A 135 1.22 26.84 6.43
N ARG A 136 2.20 27.67 6.08
CA ARG A 136 2.01 29.09 5.75
C ARG A 136 2.18 29.31 4.26
N MET A 137 1.21 29.96 3.64
CA MET A 137 1.20 30.18 2.19
C MET A 137 0.69 31.57 1.85
N LYS A 138 1.21 32.13 0.77
CA LYS A 138 0.76 33.39 0.16
C LYS A 138 0.22 33.13 -1.23
N LEU A 139 -0.69 33.99 -1.67
CA LEU A 139 -1.23 33.96 -3.02
C LEU A 139 -0.09 34.12 -4.04
N ASP A 140 -0.12 33.32 -5.10
CA ASP A 140 0.83 33.35 -6.23
C ASP A 140 2.32 33.15 -5.83
N SER A 141 2.59 32.76 -4.59
CA SER A 141 3.95 32.54 -4.10
C SER A 141 4.43 31.12 -4.40
N THR A 142 5.63 31.00 -4.97
CA THR A 142 6.34 29.72 -5.18
C THR A 142 7.13 29.27 -3.95
N THR A 143 6.86 29.87 -2.79
CA THR A 143 7.41 29.47 -1.51
C THR A 143 6.30 29.33 -0.48
N ALA A 144 6.38 28.29 0.34
CA ALA A 144 5.56 28.10 1.53
C ALA A 144 6.48 27.83 2.73
N THR A 145 5.96 27.98 3.95
CA THR A 145 6.66 27.55 5.16
C THR A 145 5.91 26.40 5.78
N VAL A 146 6.56 25.25 5.95
CA VAL A 146 6.01 24.04 6.57
C VAL A 146 6.80 23.78 7.84
N ASP A 147 6.14 23.74 8.99
CA ASP A 147 6.77 23.46 10.30
C ASP A 147 8.02 24.33 10.56
N SER A 148 7.86 25.64 10.30
CA SER A 148 8.89 26.68 10.39
C SER A 148 10.03 26.59 9.36
N LYS A 149 10.02 25.62 8.45
CA LYS A 149 11.00 25.49 7.37
C LYS A 149 10.44 26.01 6.05
N GLN A 150 11.18 26.87 5.38
CA GLN A 150 10.78 27.35 4.05
C GLN A 150 10.97 26.23 3.02
N GLN A 151 9.98 26.05 2.15
CA GLN A 151 9.96 25.06 1.09
C GLN A 151 9.55 25.72 -0.23
N LYS A 152 10.27 25.39 -1.29
CA LYS A 152 9.90 25.77 -2.66
C LYS A 152 8.74 24.90 -3.13
N ILE A 153 7.73 25.52 -3.71
CA ILE A 153 6.59 24.85 -4.32
C ILE A 153 6.51 25.24 -5.79
N THR A 154 6.28 24.25 -6.65
CA THR A 154 6.18 24.46 -8.11
C THR A 154 4.83 25.08 -8.51
N THR A 155 3.81 24.78 -7.71
CA THR A 155 2.43 25.21 -7.93
C THR A 155 2.04 26.11 -6.75
N PRO A 156 1.86 27.41 -6.96
CA PRO A 156 1.40 28.32 -5.90
C PRO A 156 -0.09 28.09 -5.57
N ALA A 157 -0.53 28.65 -4.44
CA ALA A 157 -1.95 28.86 -4.20
C ALA A 157 -2.48 29.94 -5.16
N ILE A 158 -3.65 29.72 -5.76
CA ILE A 158 -4.23 30.62 -6.78
C ILE A 158 -5.71 30.85 -6.55
N VAL A 159 -6.25 31.95 -7.07
CA VAL A 159 -7.69 32.18 -7.12
C VAL A 159 -8.22 31.85 -8.52
N SER A 160 -9.26 31.03 -8.60
CA SER A 160 -10.00 30.74 -9.84
C SER A 160 -11.48 30.88 -9.57
N ASN A 161 -12.15 31.75 -10.34
CA ASN A 161 -13.58 32.06 -10.20
C ASN A 161 -13.98 32.41 -8.75
N GLY A 162 -13.20 33.27 -8.09
CA GLY A 162 -13.45 33.71 -6.71
C GLY A 162 -13.14 32.66 -5.62
N THR A 163 -12.74 31.44 -5.99
CA THR A 163 -12.37 30.39 -5.02
C THR A 163 -10.84 30.29 -4.92
N LEU A 164 -10.32 30.26 -3.70
CA LEU A 164 -8.91 29.99 -3.42
C LEU A 164 -8.64 28.49 -3.49
N TYR A 165 -7.71 28.13 -4.38
CA TYR A 165 -7.26 26.78 -4.64
C TYR A 165 -5.83 26.57 -4.17
N LEU A 166 -5.59 25.40 -3.59
CA LEU A 166 -4.33 24.98 -3.01
C LEU A 166 -3.84 23.71 -3.71
N PRO A 167 -2.52 23.51 -3.88
CA PRO A 167 -2.01 22.30 -4.53
C PRO A 167 -2.28 21.07 -3.68
N LEU A 168 -3.11 20.15 -4.18
CA LEU A 168 -3.66 19.01 -3.44
C LEU A 168 -2.56 18.20 -2.74
N ARG A 169 -1.60 17.70 -3.52
CA ARG A 169 -0.53 16.84 -2.99
C ARG A 169 0.33 17.57 -1.95
N PHE A 170 0.62 18.85 -2.17
CA PHE A 170 1.42 19.64 -1.25
C PHE A 170 0.70 19.80 0.09
N ILE A 171 -0.58 20.21 0.08
CA ILE A 171 -1.35 20.40 1.32
C ILE A 171 -1.50 19.09 2.10
N VAL A 172 -1.77 17.99 1.41
CA VAL A 172 -1.90 16.67 2.05
C VAL A 172 -0.60 16.27 2.75
N VAL A 173 0.52 16.27 2.02
CA VAL A 173 1.81 15.81 2.56
C VAL A 173 2.34 16.75 3.63
N SER A 174 2.30 18.07 3.39
CA SER A 174 2.73 19.07 4.37
C SER A 174 1.83 19.17 5.59
N GLY A 175 0.60 18.66 5.49
CA GLY A 175 -0.32 18.54 6.62
C GLY A 175 -0.11 17.27 7.45
N GLY A 176 0.81 16.38 7.08
CA GLY A 176 1.05 15.10 7.77
C GLY A 176 0.24 13.92 7.23
N GLY A 177 -0.52 14.12 6.15
CA GLY A 177 -1.29 13.07 5.48
C GLY A 177 -0.47 12.26 4.48
N LYS A 178 -1.14 11.28 3.86
CA LYS A 178 -0.57 10.44 2.79
C LYS A 178 -1.34 10.64 1.50
N PHE A 179 -0.61 10.59 0.38
CA PHE A 179 -1.16 10.70 -0.96
C PHE A 179 -0.73 9.49 -1.78
N HIS A 180 -1.70 8.66 -2.15
CA HIS A 180 -1.51 7.47 -2.97
C HIS A 180 -2.22 7.62 -4.31
N ASN A 181 -1.54 7.18 -5.36
CA ASN A 181 -2.09 7.10 -6.69
C ASN A 181 -1.49 5.87 -7.40
N ASN A 182 -2.21 5.35 -8.38
CA ASN A 182 -1.74 4.29 -9.25
C ASN A 182 -1.92 4.75 -10.70
N ALA A 183 -0.99 4.45 -11.59
CA ALA A 183 -1.10 4.80 -13.01
C ALA A 183 -2.27 4.07 -13.70
N ASP A 184 -2.59 2.87 -13.22
CA ASP A 184 -3.60 1.99 -13.81
C ASP A 184 -5.00 2.20 -13.21
N MET A 185 -5.10 2.95 -12.10
CA MET A 185 -6.37 3.29 -11.46
C MET A 185 -6.56 4.81 -11.39
N PRO A 186 -7.65 5.36 -11.96
CA PRO A 186 -7.94 6.79 -11.91
C PRO A 186 -8.50 7.16 -10.52
N VAL A 187 -7.70 6.97 -9.47
CA VAL A 187 -8.04 7.25 -8.08
C VAL A 187 -6.88 7.98 -7.40
N PHE A 188 -7.20 9.09 -6.74
CA PHE A 188 -6.35 9.69 -5.72
C PHE A 188 -6.89 9.27 -4.36
N TRP A 189 -6.08 8.50 -3.64
CA TRP A 189 -6.41 8.03 -2.31
C TRP A 189 -5.59 8.80 -1.29
N VAL A 190 -6.28 9.54 -0.43
CA VAL A 190 -5.67 10.43 0.55
C VAL A 190 -6.08 10.00 1.95
N LEU A 191 -5.08 9.89 2.82
CA LEU A 191 -5.29 9.81 4.26
C LEU A 191 -4.95 11.18 4.86
N SER A 192 -5.85 11.73 5.66
CA SER A 192 -5.56 12.90 6.50
C SER A 192 -4.50 12.56 7.55
N ALA A 193 -4.01 13.57 8.26
CA ALA A 193 -3.04 13.35 9.33
C ALA A 193 -3.61 12.48 10.46
N ASP A 194 -4.87 12.71 10.84
CA ASP A 194 -5.55 11.98 11.90
C ASP A 194 -5.72 10.50 11.51
N GLN A 195 -6.21 10.25 10.29
CA GLN A 195 -6.36 8.88 9.78
C GLN A 195 -5.00 8.18 9.64
N ASN A 196 -4.00 8.86 9.09
CA ASN A 196 -2.65 8.31 8.95
C ASN A 196 -1.99 8.00 10.32
N ALA A 197 -2.29 8.80 11.35
CA ALA A 197 -1.84 8.53 12.71
C ALA A 197 -2.51 7.26 13.28
N LEU A 198 -3.83 7.12 13.10
CA LEU A 198 -4.57 5.93 13.53
C LEU A 198 -4.02 4.66 12.85
N THR A 199 -3.87 4.68 11.53
CA THR A 199 -3.35 3.51 10.80
C THR A 199 -1.93 3.16 11.23
N SER A 200 -1.08 4.17 11.46
CA SER A 200 0.28 3.95 11.97
C SER A 200 0.30 3.36 13.39
N ALA A 201 -0.61 3.79 14.27
CA ALA A 201 -0.73 3.26 15.63
C ALA A 201 -1.12 1.77 15.61
N ILE A 202 -2.10 1.40 14.79
CA ILE A 202 -2.53 -0.02 14.63
C ILE A 202 -1.37 -0.87 14.09
N MET A 203 -0.73 -0.43 13.00
CA MET A 203 0.38 -1.19 12.38
C MET A 203 1.58 -1.40 13.30
N ARG A 204 1.83 -0.46 14.23
CA ARG A 204 2.96 -0.53 15.17
C ARG A 204 2.57 -1.17 16.50
N ASN A 205 1.35 -1.72 16.60
CA ASN A 205 0.80 -2.26 17.83
C ASN A 205 0.84 -1.27 19.01
N ASN A 206 0.57 0.02 18.74
CA ASN A 206 0.45 1.04 19.77
C ASN A 206 -1.03 1.17 20.20
N ALA A 207 -1.50 0.24 21.05
CA ALA A 207 -2.90 0.16 21.45
C ALA A 207 -3.40 1.42 22.17
N ASP A 208 -2.59 2.03 23.04
CA ASP A 208 -2.95 3.26 23.74
C ASP A 208 -3.23 4.42 22.76
N GLU A 209 -2.35 4.63 21.78
CA GLU A 209 -2.55 5.68 20.77
C GLU A 209 -3.73 5.35 19.85
N ALA A 210 -3.85 4.09 19.40
CA ALA A 210 -4.99 3.64 18.61
C ALA A 210 -6.31 3.86 19.34
N LYS A 211 -6.37 3.60 20.66
CA LYS A 211 -7.57 3.80 21.49
C LYS A 211 -8.03 5.25 21.54
N LEU A 212 -7.08 6.19 21.56
CA LEU A 212 -7.35 7.62 21.55
C LEU A 212 -7.81 8.12 20.18
N LEU A 213 -7.24 7.56 19.10
CA LEU A 213 -7.49 8.01 17.74
C LEU A 213 -8.71 7.33 17.09
N LEU A 214 -9.04 6.10 17.48
CA LEU A 214 -10.16 5.33 16.93
C LEU A 214 -11.49 5.86 17.47
N LYS A 215 -12.19 6.61 16.61
CA LYS A 215 -13.48 7.25 16.91
C LYS A 215 -14.66 6.39 16.49
N ASP A 216 -14.56 5.78 15.31
CA ASP A 216 -15.52 4.83 14.76
C ASP A 216 -14.74 3.58 14.32
N TRP A 217 -15.27 2.38 14.58
CA TRP A 217 -14.63 1.13 14.16
C TRP A 217 -14.37 1.10 12.65
N LYS A 218 -15.19 1.80 11.86
CA LYS A 218 -14.98 1.95 10.40
C LYS A 218 -13.68 2.64 10.04
N ASP A 219 -13.12 3.47 10.91
CA ASP A 219 -11.84 4.11 10.64
C ASP A 219 -10.70 3.08 10.56
N ALA A 220 -10.87 1.89 11.16
CA ALA A 220 -9.93 0.78 11.06
C ALA A 220 -10.09 -0.06 9.77
N THR A 221 -11.13 0.18 8.95
CA THR A 221 -11.35 -0.50 7.66
C THR A 221 -10.92 0.33 6.45
N ILE A 222 -10.55 1.60 6.64
CA ILE A 222 -10.07 2.49 5.56
C ILE A 222 -8.70 2.03 5.05
N PRO A 223 -8.55 1.62 3.77
CA PRO A 223 -7.30 1.13 3.22
C PRO A 223 -6.11 2.07 3.42
N LEU A 224 -4.96 1.48 3.73
CA LEU A 224 -3.68 2.21 3.87
C LEU A 224 -3.31 2.87 2.55
N ALA A 225 -3.56 2.17 1.44
CA ALA A 225 -3.28 2.61 0.09
C ALA A 225 -4.21 1.89 -0.90
N LEU A 226 -3.93 2.09 -2.18
CA LEU A 226 -4.69 1.49 -3.28
C LEU A 226 -4.47 -0.03 -3.43
N ASP A 227 -3.56 -0.63 -2.67
CA ASP A 227 -3.36 -2.08 -2.65
C ASP A 227 -4.52 -2.82 -1.98
N GLY A 228 -5.32 -2.13 -1.17
CA GLY A 228 -6.47 -2.70 -0.45
C GLY A 228 -6.14 -3.24 0.93
N THR A 229 -4.92 -3.04 1.42
CA THR A 229 -4.54 -3.46 2.76
C THR A 229 -5.34 -2.62 3.78
N MET A 230 -6.07 -3.28 4.68
CA MET A 230 -6.86 -2.61 5.72
C MET A 230 -6.10 -2.60 7.06
N PRO A 231 -6.18 -1.51 7.85
CA PRO A 231 -5.43 -1.39 9.10
C PRO A 231 -5.73 -2.50 10.10
N TYR A 232 -6.99 -2.91 10.23
CA TYR A 232 -7.37 -3.97 11.17
C TYR A 232 -6.68 -5.31 10.89
N ASN A 233 -6.20 -5.56 9.66
CA ASN A 233 -5.48 -6.80 9.33
C ASN A 233 -4.21 -6.96 10.18
N TYR A 234 -3.63 -5.86 10.69
CA TYR A 234 -2.46 -5.89 11.57
C TYR A 234 -2.79 -6.15 13.04
N ALA A 235 -4.06 -6.03 13.43
CA ALA A 235 -4.47 -6.23 14.82
C ALA A 235 -4.28 -7.69 15.27
N VAL A 236 -4.34 -8.65 14.34
CA VAL A 236 -4.26 -10.09 14.65
C VAL A 236 -2.92 -10.54 15.21
N HIS A 237 -1.88 -9.71 15.15
CA HIS A 237 -0.57 -10.00 15.76
C HIS A 237 -0.47 -9.55 17.22
N SER A 238 -1.59 -9.13 17.82
CA SER A 238 -1.64 -8.62 19.18
C SER A 238 -3.02 -8.84 19.79
N VAL A 239 -3.05 -9.56 20.91
CA VAL A 239 -4.27 -9.73 21.72
C VAL A 239 -4.83 -8.37 22.13
N GLU A 240 -3.99 -7.48 22.65
CA GLU A 240 -4.40 -6.17 23.14
C GLU A 240 -5.01 -5.30 22.03
N MET A 241 -4.40 -5.26 20.84
CA MET A 241 -4.95 -4.50 19.71
C MET A 241 -6.25 -5.13 19.20
N THR A 242 -6.33 -6.46 19.16
CA THR A 242 -7.55 -7.16 18.76
C THR A 242 -8.69 -6.87 19.72
N GLU A 243 -8.49 -7.03 21.02
CA GLU A 243 -9.47 -6.71 22.06
C GLU A 243 -9.89 -5.25 21.98
N LEU A 244 -8.95 -4.32 21.80
CA LEU A 244 -9.25 -2.90 21.62
C LEU A 244 -10.22 -2.64 20.46
N LEU A 245 -10.00 -3.27 19.30
CA LEU A 245 -10.91 -3.11 18.16
C LEU A 245 -12.30 -3.66 18.47
N LEU A 246 -12.37 -4.85 19.08
CA LEU A 246 -13.63 -5.49 19.46
C LEU A 246 -14.39 -4.65 20.50
N ASP A 247 -13.72 -4.15 21.53
CA ASP A 247 -14.26 -3.24 22.56
C ASP A 247 -14.79 -1.93 21.96
N LYS A 248 -14.21 -1.48 20.85
CA LYS A 248 -14.65 -0.31 20.08
C LYS A 248 -15.80 -0.61 19.11
N GLY A 249 -16.35 -1.82 19.18
CA GLY A 249 -17.51 -2.25 18.40
C GLY A 249 -17.16 -2.73 16.99
N PHE A 250 -15.90 -3.05 16.71
CA PHE A 250 -15.53 -3.70 15.45
C PHE A 250 -16.26 -5.04 15.32
N PRO A 251 -17.01 -5.30 14.23
CA PRO A 251 -17.76 -6.53 14.10
C PRO A 251 -16.82 -7.73 14.00
N VAL A 252 -16.91 -8.68 14.93
CA VAL A 252 -16.00 -9.85 15.02
C VAL A 252 -15.98 -10.69 13.73
N ASN A 253 -17.10 -10.74 13.01
CA ASN A 253 -17.28 -11.46 11.74
C ASN A 253 -17.20 -10.55 10.51
N TYR A 254 -16.61 -9.35 10.64
CA TYR A 254 -16.45 -8.44 9.52
C TYR A 254 -15.60 -9.07 8.41
N ARG A 255 -16.14 -9.08 7.20
CA ARG A 255 -15.48 -9.60 5.99
C ARG A 255 -15.84 -8.80 4.74
N ASP A 256 -16.37 -7.60 4.92
CA ASP A 256 -16.79 -6.76 3.81
C ASP A 256 -15.63 -5.86 3.35
N ASN A 257 -15.64 -5.48 2.07
CA ASN A 257 -14.74 -4.47 1.54
C ASN A 257 -15.56 -3.37 0.87
N GLU A 258 -15.92 -2.34 1.64
CA GLU A 258 -16.64 -1.14 1.15
C GLU A 258 -15.89 -0.45 -0.01
N TYR A 259 -14.59 -0.73 -0.19
CA TYR A 259 -13.70 -0.09 -1.16
C TYR A 259 -13.29 -0.99 -2.33
N ALA A 260 -13.90 -2.17 -2.50
CA ALA A 260 -13.53 -3.16 -3.53
C ALA A 260 -13.57 -2.63 -4.99
N ASN A 261 -14.25 -1.52 -5.23
CA ASN A 261 -14.31 -0.83 -6.53
C ASN A 261 -13.17 0.18 -6.76
N VAL A 262 -12.42 0.55 -5.73
CA VAL A 262 -11.37 1.58 -5.77
C VAL A 262 -9.99 1.09 -5.30
N VAL A 263 -9.86 -0.19 -4.97
CA VAL A 263 -8.58 -0.83 -4.60
C VAL A 263 -8.27 -2.03 -5.50
N ILE A 264 -6.99 -2.43 -5.50
CA ILE A 264 -6.49 -3.54 -6.33
C ILE A 264 -6.95 -4.90 -5.77
N ARG A 265 -6.72 -5.15 -4.47
CA ARG A 265 -7.16 -6.39 -3.81
C ARG A 265 -8.55 -6.21 -3.23
N LYS A 266 -9.50 -6.96 -3.78
CA LYS A 266 -10.93 -6.83 -3.45
C LYS A 266 -11.36 -7.73 -2.31
N GLY A 267 -10.70 -8.89 -2.17
CA GLY A 267 -10.99 -9.85 -1.11
C GLY A 267 -10.75 -9.26 0.27
N ALA A 268 -11.62 -9.61 1.22
CA ALA A 268 -11.49 -9.32 2.64
C ALA A 268 -11.69 -10.61 3.43
N SER A 269 -10.81 -10.84 4.41
CA SER A 269 -10.88 -11.97 5.32
C SER A 269 -11.35 -11.49 6.70
N THR A 270 -11.99 -12.37 7.47
CA THR A 270 -12.27 -12.07 8.88
C THR A 270 -10.99 -12.01 9.69
N LEU A 271 -11.03 -11.37 10.86
CA LEU A 271 -9.94 -11.42 11.84
C LEU A 271 -9.59 -12.88 12.20
N LEU A 272 -10.60 -13.76 12.29
CA LEU A 272 -10.39 -15.16 12.63
C LEU A 272 -9.65 -15.92 11.52
N ASN A 273 -10.00 -15.70 10.25
CA ASN A 273 -9.28 -16.27 9.11
C ASN A 273 -7.79 -15.86 9.14
N GLN A 274 -7.52 -14.58 9.36
CA GLN A 274 -6.16 -14.03 9.36
C GLN A 274 -5.34 -14.57 10.54
N ALA A 275 -5.89 -14.49 11.76
CA ALA A 275 -5.24 -15.03 12.96
C ALA A 275 -4.94 -16.54 12.82
N ALA A 276 -5.88 -17.30 12.29
CA ALA A 276 -5.70 -18.72 12.01
C ALA A 276 -4.58 -18.97 10.98
N SER A 277 -4.50 -18.17 9.90
CA SER A 277 -3.47 -18.30 8.86
C SER A 277 -2.06 -17.95 9.32
N TYR A 278 -1.93 -17.07 10.32
CA TYR A 278 -0.65 -16.64 10.88
C TYR A 278 -0.23 -17.45 12.12
N GLY A 279 -1.09 -18.35 12.62
CA GLY A 279 -0.80 -19.18 13.78
C GLY A 279 -0.95 -18.44 15.12
N GLU A 280 -1.74 -17.37 15.15
CA GLU A 280 -1.89 -16.48 16.31
C GLU A 280 -2.89 -17.06 17.33
N ILE A 281 -2.50 -18.15 18.00
CA ILE A 281 -3.40 -18.98 18.81
C ILE A 281 -4.15 -18.21 19.91
N GLU A 282 -3.50 -17.26 20.60
CA GLU A 282 -4.15 -16.48 21.65
C GLU A 282 -5.18 -15.50 21.06
N VAL A 283 -4.90 -14.92 19.90
CA VAL A 283 -5.87 -14.08 19.18
C VAL A 283 -7.04 -14.92 18.64
N VAL A 284 -6.78 -16.14 18.15
CA VAL A 284 -7.84 -17.09 17.77
C VAL A 284 -8.79 -17.33 18.95
N LYS A 285 -8.28 -17.61 20.15
CA LYS A 285 -9.11 -17.82 21.36
C LYS A 285 -9.96 -16.59 21.67
N VAL A 286 -9.34 -15.40 21.72
CA VAL A 286 -10.03 -14.13 21.98
C VAL A 286 -11.17 -13.91 20.99
N LEU A 287 -10.94 -14.14 19.69
CA LEU A 287 -11.96 -13.97 18.66
C LEU A 287 -13.11 -14.97 18.84
N LEU A 288 -12.83 -16.24 19.14
CA LEU A 288 -13.86 -17.26 19.39
C LEU A 288 -14.69 -16.97 20.65
N ASP A 289 -14.05 -16.43 21.69
CA ASP A 289 -14.72 -15.98 22.92
C ASP A 289 -15.65 -14.79 22.65
N HIS A 290 -15.30 -13.93 21.69
CA HIS A 290 -16.15 -12.85 21.19
C HIS A 290 -17.17 -13.30 20.13
N GLY A 291 -17.33 -14.60 19.90
CA GLY A 291 -18.35 -15.15 19.01
C GLY A 291 -18.00 -15.09 17.52
N ALA A 292 -16.71 -15.07 17.17
CA ALA A 292 -16.28 -15.31 15.80
C ALA A 292 -16.80 -16.66 15.29
N ASP A 293 -17.34 -16.68 14.07
CA ASP A 293 -17.86 -17.89 13.43
C ASP A 293 -16.74 -18.58 12.62
N PRO A 294 -16.23 -19.75 13.06
CA PRO A 294 -15.19 -20.47 12.34
C PRO A 294 -15.65 -21.04 11.00
N ASN A 295 -16.97 -21.13 10.76
CA ASN A 295 -17.53 -21.59 9.48
C ASN A 295 -17.57 -20.48 8.43
N LEU A 296 -17.49 -19.22 8.85
CA LEU A 296 -17.62 -18.09 7.96
C LEU A 296 -16.42 -18.04 7.01
N LYS A 297 -16.73 -18.05 5.72
CA LYS A 297 -15.73 -17.89 4.67
C LYS A 297 -15.40 -16.41 4.47
N ASP A 298 -14.21 -16.15 3.94
CA ASP A 298 -13.82 -14.83 3.43
C ASP A 298 -14.84 -14.26 2.40
N SER A 299 -14.65 -13.00 2.01
CA SER A 299 -15.56 -12.30 1.08
C SER A 299 -15.73 -13.01 -0.26
N ASP A 300 -14.70 -13.75 -0.69
CA ASP A 300 -14.66 -14.43 -1.98
C ASP A 300 -15.22 -15.85 -1.88
N GLY A 301 -15.65 -16.27 -0.68
CA GLY A 301 -16.18 -17.60 -0.41
C GLY A 301 -15.12 -18.69 -0.48
N SER A 302 -13.84 -18.33 -0.41
CA SER A 302 -12.72 -19.24 -0.60
C SER A 302 -12.46 -20.00 0.70
N TRP A 303 -11.97 -19.32 1.74
CA TRP A 303 -11.46 -20.01 2.94
C TRP A 303 -12.22 -19.64 4.22
N ASN A 304 -12.56 -20.64 5.02
CA ASN A 304 -12.94 -20.48 6.42
C ASN A 304 -11.71 -20.52 7.35
N ALA A 305 -11.91 -20.42 8.66
CA ALA A 305 -10.81 -20.34 9.62
C ALA A 305 -9.95 -21.62 9.64
N VAL A 306 -10.56 -22.80 9.53
CA VAL A 306 -9.83 -24.09 9.51
C VAL A 306 -9.00 -24.20 8.23
N GLU A 307 -9.58 -23.90 7.07
CA GLU A 307 -8.88 -23.90 5.78
C GLU A 307 -7.69 -22.93 5.80
N SER A 308 -7.84 -21.79 6.47
CA SER A 308 -6.79 -20.79 6.65
C SER A 308 -5.66 -21.30 7.56
N ALA A 309 -5.98 -21.97 8.67
CA ALA A 309 -5.00 -22.60 9.56
C ALA A 309 -4.22 -23.73 8.86
N VAL A 310 -4.89 -24.56 8.06
CA VAL A 310 -4.23 -25.62 7.28
C VAL A 310 -3.25 -25.01 6.28
N TRP A 311 -3.64 -23.94 5.58
CA TRP A 311 -2.70 -23.26 4.68
C TRP A 311 -1.48 -22.71 5.43
N GLY A 312 -1.68 -22.05 6.58
CA GLY A 312 -0.59 -21.54 7.41
C GLY A 312 0.35 -22.64 7.91
N ARG A 313 -0.23 -23.78 8.34
CA ARG A 313 0.50 -25.01 8.71
C ARG A 313 1.40 -25.51 7.60
N ASP A 314 0.92 -25.52 6.35
CA ASP A 314 1.70 -25.95 5.20
C ASP A 314 2.87 -25.00 4.88
N GLN A 315 2.80 -23.74 5.35
CA GLN A 315 3.89 -22.77 5.25
C GLN A 315 4.82 -22.77 6.48
N ALA A 316 4.45 -23.45 7.57
CA ALA A 316 5.21 -23.44 8.82
C ALA A 316 6.64 -23.98 8.61
N GLY A 317 7.63 -23.25 9.12
CA GLY A 317 9.04 -23.58 8.94
C GLY A 317 9.61 -23.27 7.54
N SER A 318 8.85 -22.66 6.64
CA SER A 318 9.38 -22.18 5.36
C SER A 318 10.33 -20.99 5.54
N GLU A 319 11.32 -20.86 4.64
CA GLU A 319 12.23 -19.69 4.62
C GLU A 319 11.47 -18.36 4.55
N LEU A 320 10.32 -18.34 3.87
CA LEU A 320 9.50 -17.15 3.70
C LEU A 320 8.87 -16.73 5.03
N PHE A 321 8.23 -17.65 5.75
CA PHE A 321 7.60 -17.34 7.04
C PHE A 321 8.65 -16.95 8.09
N ALA A 322 9.79 -17.64 8.11
CA ALA A 322 10.91 -17.27 8.97
C ALA A 322 11.44 -15.85 8.67
N LEU A 323 11.55 -15.47 7.39
CA LEU A 323 11.98 -14.11 7.00
C LEU A 323 10.95 -13.04 7.38
N LEU A 324 9.66 -13.39 7.33
CA LEU A 324 8.56 -12.50 7.72
C LEU A 324 8.38 -12.41 9.25
N GLY A 325 9.09 -13.24 10.03
CA GLY A 325 9.01 -13.26 11.49
C GLY A 325 7.80 -14.01 12.04
N TYR A 326 7.23 -14.93 11.26
CA TYR A 326 6.18 -15.83 11.76
C TYR A 326 6.83 -17.08 12.38
N ASP A 327 6.65 -17.21 13.70
CA ASP A 327 7.33 -18.22 14.52
C ASP A 327 6.44 -19.44 14.89
N ALA A 328 5.16 -19.42 14.48
CA ALA A 328 4.21 -20.50 14.78
C ALA A 328 4.69 -21.86 14.22
N THR A 329 4.71 -22.86 15.10
CA THR A 329 5.12 -24.23 14.76
C THR A 329 3.96 -25.01 14.14
N VAL A 330 4.26 -26.14 13.49
CA VAL A 330 3.22 -27.06 12.98
C VAL A 330 2.28 -27.48 14.11
N GLU A 331 2.83 -27.73 15.29
CA GLU A 331 2.07 -28.08 16.49
C GLU A 331 1.15 -26.96 16.98
N ASP A 332 1.53 -25.69 16.80
CA ASP A 332 0.66 -24.56 17.13
C ASP A 332 -0.54 -24.49 16.18
N TYR A 333 -0.32 -24.73 14.88
CA TYR A 333 -1.41 -24.83 13.91
C TYR A 333 -2.31 -26.03 14.18
N ASP A 334 -1.77 -27.19 14.56
CA ASP A 334 -2.57 -28.38 14.91
C ASP A 334 -3.53 -28.06 16.07
N ARG A 335 -3.06 -27.34 17.10
CA ARG A 335 -3.91 -26.87 18.22
C ARG A 335 -4.99 -25.88 17.75
N ILE A 336 -4.65 -24.95 16.87
CA ILE A 336 -5.62 -24.00 16.30
C ILE A 336 -6.71 -24.75 15.52
N ILE A 337 -6.32 -25.72 14.69
CA ILE A 337 -7.24 -26.52 13.89
C ILE A 337 -8.19 -27.31 14.80
N GLU A 338 -7.66 -27.97 15.84
CA GLU A 338 -8.47 -28.68 16.84
C GLU A 338 -9.49 -27.74 17.50
N LEU A 339 -9.04 -26.59 18.01
CA LEU A 339 -9.89 -25.59 18.67
C LEU A 339 -11.03 -25.11 17.75
N LEU A 340 -10.72 -24.80 16.49
CA LEU A 340 -11.70 -24.34 15.51
C LEU A 340 -12.73 -25.44 15.19
N GLN A 341 -12.27 -26.67 14.98
CA GLN A 341 -13.14 -27.81 14.68
C GLN A 341 -14.07 -28.16 15.87
N GLU A 342 -13.58 -28.05 17.10
CA GLU A 342 -14.41 -28.22 18.30
C GLU A 342 -15.52 -27.18 18.36
N ARG A 343 -15.18 -25.91 18.08
CA ARG A 343 -16.16 -24.82 18.07
C ARG A 343 -17.23 -25.00 16.99
N MET A 344 -16.84 -25.43 15.79
CA MET A 344 -17.77 -25.76 14.70
C MET A 344 -18.78 -26.83 15.14
N LYS A 345 -18.31 -27.93 15.73
CA LYS A 345 -19.17 -29.03 16.23
C LYS A 345 -20.12 -28.60 17.35
N GLN A 346 -19.71 -27.65 18.19
CA GLN A 346 -20.56 -27.11 19.25
C GLN A 346 -21.70 -26.24 18.69
N GLY A 347 -21.42 -25.44 17.66
CA GLY A 347 -22.42 -24.61 16.99
C GLY A 347 -23.53 -25.43 16.34
N GLU A 348 -23.17 -26.53 15.66
CA GLU A 348 -24.13 -27.45 15.01
C GLU A 348 -25.10 -28.14 15.99
N LYS A 349 -24.71 -28.29 17.27
CA LYS A 349 -25.56 -28.94 18.29
C LYS A 349 -26.57 -27.98 18.94
N GLN A 350 -26.42 -26.67 18.73
CA GLN A 350 -27.27 -25.64 19.33
C GLN A 350 -28.35 -25.10 18.37
N THR A 351 -28.26 -25.43 17.08
CA THR A 351 -29.26 -25.19 16.03
C THR A 351 -30.12 -26.41 15.80
#